data_AF-A0A4Y1Z7H4-F1
#
_entry.id   AF-A0A4Y1Z7H4-F1
#
_cell.length_a   1.000
_cell.length_b   1.000
_cell.length_c   1.000
_cell.angle_alpha   90.00
_cell.angle_beta   90.00
_cell.angle_gamma   90.00
#
_symmetry.space_group_name_H-M   'P 1'
#
loop_
_entity.id
_entity.type
_entity.pdbx_description
1 polymer ?
#
loop_
_entity_poly.entity_id
_entity_poly.type
_entity_poly.pdbx_seq_one_letter_code
_entity_poly.pdbx_strand_id
1 'polypeptide(L)'
;MAKPVHFSLVLRTISQPIFPVCRINFFIFLTAGFFITALRISHTDAVITQGMESLIQFTGLRAFLVLLPLIPFLLAFIGLHPAVGLALIAEALKTQALLDAPIVVTVAMLGGAIPAFLMGPYNATLGMMAGLINEKPLTLSNWNFPFTWRYLLLLTLFVQLLYLYFS
;
A
#
# COMPACT_ATOMS: atom_id res chain seq x y z
N MET A 1 -44.38 8.49 -35.78
CA MET A 1 -43.07 9.11 -36.09
C MET A 1 -42.51 9.66 -34.77
N ALA A 2 -41.73 8.86 -34.02
CA ALA A 2 -41.16 9.26 -32.72
C ALA A 2 -39.70 8.77 -32.67
N LYS A 3 -38.75 9.69 -32.44
CA LYS A 3 -37.30 9.45 -32.52
C LYS A 3 -36.79 8.63 -31.33
N PRO A 4 -35.89 7.64 -31.54
CA PRO A 4 -35.21 6.95 -30.45
C PRO A 4 -33.92 7.72 -30.10
N VAL A 5 -34.01 8.73 -29.21
CA VAL A 5 -32.84 9.53 -28.79
C VAL A 5 -32.27 9.07 -27.44
N HIS A 6 -32.96 8.20 -26.69
CA HIS A 6 -32.55 7.86 -25.32
C HIS A 6 -31.59 6.66 -25.18
N PHE A 7 -31.44 5.79 -26.18
CA PHE A 7 -30.63 4.57 -26.03
C PHE A 7 -29.14 4.77 -26.41
N SER A 8 -28.85 5.72 -27.32
CA SER A 8 -27.48 6.00 -27.78
C SER A 8 -26.64 6.78 -26.76
N LEU A 9 -27.27 7.44 -25.78
CA LEU A 9 -26.60 8.22 -24.75
C LEU A 9 -26.10 7.34 -23.59
N VAL A 10 -26.85 6.29 -23.23
CA VAL A 10 -26.47 5.32 -22.18
C VAL A 10 -25.30 4.44 -22.64
N LEU A 11 -25.29 4.01 -23.91
CA LEU A 11 -24.19 3.22 -24.48
C LEU A 11 -22.88 4.02 -24.63
N ARG A 12 -22.94 5.35 -24.78
CA ARG A 12 -21.74 6.21 -24.79
C ARG A 12 -21.12 6.41 -23.41
N THR A 13 -21.87 6.23 -22.33
CA THR A 13 -21.37 6.28 -20.96
C THR A 13 -20.67 4.98 -20.55
N ILE A 14 -21.11 3.84 -21.10
CA ILE A 14 -20.50 2.52 -20.85
C ILE A 14 -19.30 2.25 -21.78
N SER A 15 -19.23 2.94 -22.93
CA SER A 15 -18.15 2.85 -23.94
C SER A 15 -17.13 3.99 -23.85
N GLN A 16 -16.89 4.57 -22.67
CA GLN A 16 -15.57 5.17 -22.44
C GLN A 16 -14.59 3.99 -22.32
N PRO A 17 -13.42 4.00 -22.99
CA PRO A 17 -12.54 2.84 -22.95
C PRO A 17 -12.24 2.55 -21.47
N ILE A 18 -12.48 1.32 -21.03
CA ILE A 18 -12.08 0.81 -19.70
C ILE A 18 -10.53 0.67 -19.63
N PHE A 19 -9.89 0.66 -20.80
CA PHE A 19 -8.44 0.53 -20.98
C PHE A 19 -7.50 1.60 -20.35
N PRO A 20 -7.83 2.89 -20.21
CA PRO A 20 -6.89 3.89 -19.70
C PRO A 20 -6.71 3.79 -18.17
N VAL A 21 -7.72 3.37 -17.41
CA VAL A 21 -7.62 3.24 -15.94
C VAL A 21 -6.78 2.02 -15.56
N CYS A 22 -6.98 0.86 -16.21
CA CYS A 22 -6.13 -0.32 -15.99
C CYS A 22 -4.68 -0.10 -16.44
N ARG A 23 -4.45 0.75 -17.44
CA ARG A 23 -3.10 1.04 -17.97
C ARG A 23 -2.19 1.68 -16.92
N ILE A 24 -2.71 2.58 -16.08
CA ILE A 24 -1.93 3.27 -15.05
C ILE A 24 -1.46 2.29 -13.98
N ASN A 25 -2.37 1.49 -13.42
CA ASN A 25 -2.03 0.49 -12.41
C ASN A 25 -1.09 -0.58 -12.99
N PHE A 26 -1.32 -1.01 -14.23
CA PHE A 26 -0.44 -1.94 -14.94
C PHE A 26 0.99 -1.39 -15.09
N PHE A 27 1.14 -0.12 -15.48
CA PHE A 27 2.47 0.50 -15.61
C PHE A 27 3.19 0.60 -14.26
N ILE A 28 2.47 0.94 -13.20
CA ILE A 28 3.03 1.00 -11.83
C ILE A 28 3.56 -0.38 -11.40
N PHE A 29 2.81 -1.46 -11.64
CA PHE A 29 3.27 -2.81 -11.33
C PHE A 29 4.43 -3.27 -12.24
N LEU A 30 4.41 -2.91 -13.53
CA LEU A 30 5.50 -3.20 -14.47
C LEU A 30 6.80 -2.52 -14.05
N THR A 31 6.74 -1.22 -13.73
CA THR A 31 7.90 -0.45 -13.27
C THR A 31 8.40 -0.95 -11.92
N ALA A 32 7.50 -1.33 -10.99
CA ALA A 32 7.88 -1.98 -9.74
C ALA A 32 8.62 -3.31 -10.00
N GLY A 33 8.11 -4.14 -10.90
CA GLY A 33 8.76 -5.40 -11.29
C GLY A 33 10.14 -5.18 -11.92
N PHE A 34 10.27 -4.20 -12.81
CA PHE A 34 11.57 -3.81 -13.38
C PHE A 34 12.55 -3.32 -12.31
N PHE A 35 12.07 -2.48 -11.38
CA PHE A 35 12.88 -1.94 -10.29
C PHE A 35 13.33 -3.04 -9.32
N ILE A 36 12.45 -3.97 -8.95
CA ILE A 36 12.79 -5.15 -8.16
C ILE A 36 13.84 -6.02 -8.88
N THR A 37 13.69 -6.20 -10.19
CA THR A 37 14.66 -6.95 -11.01
C THR A 37 16.01 -6.24 -11.04
N ALA A 38 16.02 -4.91 -11.18
CA ALA A 38 17.24 -4.11 -11.15
C ALA A 38 17.94 -4.21 -9.78
N LEU A 39 17.20 -4.15 -8.67
CA LEU A 39 17.74 -4.34 -7.31
C LEU A 39 18.38 -5.72 -7.12
N ARG A 40 17.78 -6.76 -7.70
CA ARG A 40 18.33 -8.12 -7.67
C ARG A 40 19.61 -8.24 -8.49
N ILE A 41 19.64 -7.66 -9.69
CA ILE A 41 20.84 -7.67 -10.55
C ILE A 41 21.96 -6.83 -9.93
N SER A 42 21.63 -5.74 -9.24
CA SER A 42 22.62 -4.91 -8.54
C SER A 42 23.04 -5.46 -7.17
N HIS A 43 22.58 -6.66 -6.77
CA HIS A 43 22.81 -7.27 -5.46
C HIS A 43 22.42 -6.39 -4.26
N THR A 44 21.57 -5.38 -4.51
CA THR A 44 21.12 -4.45 -3.47
C THR A 44 19.96 -5.06 -2.67
N ASP A 45 19.27 -6.04 -3.24
CA ASP A 45 18.30 -6.90 -2.54
C ASP A 45 18.91 -7.60 -1.32
N ALA A 46 20.15 -8.10 -1.44
CA ALA A 46 20.86 -8.74 -0.34
C ALA A 46 21.15 -7.76 0.81
N VAL A 47 21.54 -6.52 0.50
CA VAL A 47 21.80 -5.46 1.50
C VAL A 47 20.52 -5.07 2.24
N ILE A 48 19.42 -4.93 1.49
CA ILE A 48 18.10 -4.61 2.06
C ILE A 48 17.61 -5.75 2.96
N THR A 49 17.75 -7.00 2.51
CA THR A 49 17.35 -8.19 3.27
C THR A 49 18.18 -8.34 4.55
N GLN A 50 19.50 -8.19 4.49
CA GLN A 50 20.37 -8.20 5.68
C GLN A 50 20.04 -7.06 6.65
N GLY A 51 19.69 -5.88 6.14
CA GLY A 51 19.20 -4.77 6.96
C GLY A 51 17.91 -5.13 7.71
N MET A 52 16.96 -5.78 7.04
CA MET A 52 15.72 -6.27 7.66
C MET A 52 15.99 -7.37 8.69
N GLU A 53 16.87 -8.32 8.38
CA GLU A 53 17.28 -9.37 9.32
C GLU A 53 17.89 -8.80 10.60
N SER A 54 18.80 -7.83 10.46
CA SER A 54 19.43 -7.15 11.59
C SER A 54 18.38 -6.42 12.43
N LEU A 55 17.39 -5.78 11.78
CA LEU A 55 16.31 -5.10 12.46
C LEU A 55 15.39 -6.07 13.22
N ILE A 56 15.05 -7.21 12.63
CA ILE A 56 14.25 -8.26 13.26
C ILE A 56 15.00 -8.88 14.44
N GLN A 57 16.31 -9.14 14.30
CA GLN A 57 17.13 -9.67 15.39
C GLN A 57 17.25 -8.69 16.56
N PHE A 58 17.36 -7.40 16.27
CA PHE A 58 17.47 -6.35 17.30
C PHE A 58 16.14 -6.10 18.03
N THR A 59 15.02 -6.07 17.30
CA THR A 59 13.70 -5.74 17.87
C THR A 59 12.93 -6.97 18.37
N GLY A 60 13.21 -8.15 17.82
CA GLY A 60 12.41 -9.35 17.99
C GLY A 60 11.19 -9.37 17.07
N LEU A 61 10.77 -10.57 16.64
CA LEU A 61 9.69 -10.77 15.67
C LEU A 61 8.37 -10.12 16.08
N ARG A 62 7.98 -10.22 17.36
CA ARG A 62 6.74 -9.60 17.88
C ARG A 62 6.72 -8.08 17.74
N ALA A 63 7.81 -7.41 18.13
CA ALA A 63 7.90 -5.96 18.06
C ALA A 63 8.00 -5.49 16.60
N PHE A 64 8.73 -6.25 15.77
CA PHE A 64 8.82 -6.01 14.34
C PHE A 64 7.44 -6.02 13.66
N LEU A 65 6.56 -6.96 14.03
CA LEU A 65 5.18 -7.01 13.51
C LEU A 65 4.32 -5.79 13.88
N VAL A 66 4.65 -5.07 14.96
CA VAL A 66 4.00 -3.78 15.29
C VAL A 66 4.51 -2.67 14.38
N LEU A 67 5.79 -2.70 14.02
CA LEU A 67 6.42 -1.71 13.14
C LEU A 67 6.05 -1.93 11.67
N LEU A 68 5.82 -3.18 11.27
CA LEU A 68 5.60 -3.57 9.88
C LEU A 68 4.50 -2.77 9.15
N PRO A 69 3.32 -2.51 9.74
CA PRO A 69 2.27 -1.72 9.10
C PRO A 69 2.63 -0.23 8.93
N LEU A 70 3.58 0.28 9.73
CA LEU A 70 4.02 1.67 9.66
C LEU A 70 4.95 1.91 8.47
N ILE A 71 5.67 0.89 8.01
CA ILE A 71 6.61 1.01 6.88
C ILE A 71 5.89 1.47 5.60
N PRO A 72 4.89 0.73 5.05
CA PRO A 72 4.18 1.17 3.84
C PRO A 72 3.42 2.48 4.04
N PHE A 73 2.93 2.74 5.26
CA PHE A 73 2.30 4.01 5.64
C PHE A 73 3.28 5.19 5.47
N LEU A 74 4.48 5.09 6.04
CA LEU A 74 5.51 6.14 5.95
C LEU A 74 6.02 6.33 4.52
N LEU A 75 6.20 5.25 3.76
CA LEU A 75 6.64 5.34 2.36
C LEU A 75 5.69 6.17 1.49
N ALA A 76 4.39 6.16 1.78
CA ALA A 76 3.41 6.96 1.07
C ALA A 76 3.55 8.47 1.29
N PHE A 77 4.13 8.91 2.41
CA PHE A 77 4.47 10.32 2.65
C PHE A 77 5.70 10.77 1.87
N ILE A 78 6.56 9.84 1.46
CA ILE A 78 7.72 10.13 0.58
C ILE A 78 7.28 10.18 -0.90
N GLY A 79 5.99 9.90 -1.19
CA GLY A 79 5.43 9.91 -2.53
C GLY A 79 5.49 8.55 -3.23
N LEU A 80 5.88 7.50 -2.51
CA LEU A 80 5.96 6.16 -3.08
C LEU A 80 4.56 5.54 -3.11
N HIS A 81 4.12 5.10 -4.30
CA HIS A 81 2.80 4.51 -4.47
C HIS A 81 2.64 3.28 -3.54
N PRO A 82 1.51 3.12 -2.81
CA PRO A 82 1.38 2.07 -1.79
C PRO A 82 1.64 0.65 -2.32
N ALA A 83 1.19 0.34 -3.55
CA ALA A 83 1.45 -0.95 -4.19
C ALA A 83 2.93 -1.19 -4.53
N VAL A 84 3.68 -0.14 -4.90
CA VAL A 84 5.12 -0.24 -5.17
C VAL A 84 5.88 -0.42 -3.86
N GLY A 85 5.49 0.32 -2.82
CA GLY A 85 6.08 0.19 -1.48
C GLY A 85 5.86 -1.20 -0.91
N LEU A 86 4.64 -1.73 -1.07
CA LEU A 86 4.31 -3.09 -0.65
C LEU A 86 5.13 -4.13 -1.40
N ALA A 87 5.31 -3.99 -2.72
CA ALA A 87 6.12 -4.92 -3.51
C ALA A 87 7.61 -4.90 -3.12
N LEU A 88 8.15 -3.71 -2.82
CA LEU A 88 9.54 -3.55 -2.35
C LEU A 88 9.77 -4.17 -0.97
N ILE A 89 8.86 -3.90 -0.05
CA ILE A 89 8.91 -4.47 1.29
C ILE A 89 8.73 -5.99 1.22
N ALA A 90 7.86 -6.51 0.34
CA ALA A 90 7.67 -7.94 0.16
C ALA A 90 8.95 -8.64 -0.36
N GLU A 91 9.69 -8.00 -1.24
CA GLU A 91 11.00 -8.50 -1.68
C GLU A 91 12.03 -8.46 -0.53
N ALA A 92 12.01 -7.39 0.28
CA ALA A 92 12.92 -7.19 1.42
C ALA A 92 12.67 -8.16 2.59
N LEU A 93 11.45 -8.64 2.77
CA LEU A 93 11.01 -9.48 3.89
C LEU A 93 11.21 -10.98 3.67
N LYS A 94 12.01 -11.38 2.69
CA LYS A 94 12.33 -12.80 2.38
C LYS A 94 13.25 -13.47 3.43
N THR A 95 13.08 -13.14 4.69
CA THR A 95 13.79 -13.74 5.81
C THR A 95 13.05 -14.98 6.31
N GLN A 96 13.79 -16.04 6.67
CA GLN A 96 13.23 -17.28 7.22
C GLN A 96 12.23 -17.04 8.37
N ALA A 97 12.55 -16.15 9.31
CA ALA A 97 11.72 -15.86 10.48
C ALA A 97 10.33 -15.26 10.15
N LEU A 98 10.17 -14.64 8.98
CA LEU A 98 8.89 -14.08 8.51
C LEU A 98 8.11 -15.09 7.67
N LEU A 99 8.79 -16.08 7.09
CA LEU A 99 8.18 -17.18 6.34
C LEU A 99 7.48 -18.20 7.24
N ASP A 100 7.77 -18.21 8.55
CA ASP A 100 7.09 -19.05 9.54
C ASP A 100 5.66 -18.56 9.84
N ALA A 101 5.37 -17.28 9.61
CA ALA A 101 4.08 -16.65 9.91
C ALA A 101 3.52 -15.85 8.71
N PRO A 102 3.38 -16.46 7.51
CA PRO A 102 3.16 -15.73 6.26
C PRO A 102 1.80 -15.01 6.23
N ILE A 103 0.79 -15.59 6.86
CA ILE A 103 -0.56 -14.99 6.99
C ILE A 103 -0.47 -13.70 7.82
N VAL A 104 0.23 -13.75 8.96
CA VAL A 104 0.37 -12.63 9.89
C VAL A 104 1.07 -11.45 9.23
N VAL A 105 2.19 -11.75 8.56
CA VAL A 105 3.00 -10.77 7.83
C VAL A 105 2.18 -10.13 6.70
N THR A 106 1.45 -10.94 5.92
CA THR A 106 0.61 -10.44 4.82
C THR A 106 -0.49 -9.51 5.31
N VAL A 107 -1.18 -9.88 6.40
CA VAL A 107 -2.22 -9.04 7.02
C VAL A 107 -1.64 -7.72 7.52
N ALA A 108 -0.48 -7.77 8.18
CA ALA A 108 0.19 -6.56 8.67
C ALA A 108 0.60 -5.62 7.51
N MET A 109 1.12 -6.17 6.41
CA MET A 109 1.53 -5.39 5.23
C MET A 109 0.36 -4.79 4.47
N LEU A 110 -0.62 -5.60 4.08
CA LEU A 110 -1.81 -5.13 3.36
C LEU A 110 -2.63 -4.17 4.23
N GLY A 111 -2.77 -4.51 5.51
CA GLY A 111 -3.42 -3.66 6.49
C GLY A 111 -2.73 -2.30 6.64
N GLY A 112 -1.40 -2.26 6.66
CA GLY A 112 -0.61 -1.03 6.76
C GLY A 112 -0.64 -0.16 5.49
N ALA A 113 -0.87 -0.76 4.33
CA ALA A 113 -1.04 -0.02 3.08
C ALA A 113 -2.38 0.74 3.00
N ILE A 114 -3.42 0.34 3.74
CA ILE A 114 -4.72 1.03 3.74
C ILE A 114 -4.61 2.48 4.28
N PRO A 115 -3.98 2.73 5.44
CA PRO A 115 -3.62 4.06 5.93
C PRO A 115 -2.88 4.94 4.92
N ALA A 116 -1.98 4.35 4.14
CA ALA A 116 -1.25 5.07 3.09
C ALA A 116 -2.21 5.64 2.04
N PHE A 117 -3.31 4.94 1.72
CA PHE A 117 -4.31 5.48 0.81
C PHE A 117 -5.15 6.60 1.44
N LEU A 118 -5.37 6.55 2.75
CA LEU A 118 -6.22 7.50 3.48
C LEU A 118 -5.52 8.80 3.87
N MET A 119 -4.19 8.77 4.03
CA MET A 119 -3.40 9.92 4.47
C MET A 119 -2.25 10.29 3.54
N GLY A 120 -1.81 9.43 2.62
CA GLY A 120 -0.72 9.76 1.72
C GLY A 120 -1.05 11.01 0.88
N PRO A 121 -0.36 12.16 1.09
CA PRO A 121 -0.72 13.40 0.40
C PRO A 121 -0.50 13.32 -1.11
N TYR A 122 0.36 12.40 -1.55
CA TYR A 122 0.68 12.12 -2.95
C TYR A 122 -0.18 11.00 -3.56
N ASN A 123 -1.14 10.46 -2.81
CA ASN A 123 -2.05 9.47 -3.34
C ASN A 123 -3.13 10.13 -4.21
N ALA A 124 -3.36 9.55 -5.39
CA ALA A 124 -4.33 10.03 -6.37
C ALA A 124 -5.77 10.14 -5.81
N THR A 125 -6.21 9.21 -4.96
CA THR A 125 -7.57 9.28 -4.39
C THR A 125 -7.74 10.45 -3.44
N LEU A 126 -6.71 10.73 -2.64
CA LEU A 126 -6.71 11.86 -1.70
C LEU A 126 -6.61 13.19 -2.46
N GLY A 127 -5.77 13.24 -3.49
CA GLY A 127 -5.68 14.39 -4.40
C GLY A 127 -6.98 14.69 -5.13
N MET A 128 -7.69 13.67 -5.61
CA MET A 128 -9.01 13.83 -6.24
C MET A 128 -10.04 14.37 -5.24
N MET A 129 -10.10 13.78 -4.04
CA MET A 129 -11.02 14.23 -2.99
C MET A 129 -10.73 15.68 -2.58
N ALA A 130 -9.46 16.04 -2.42
CA ALA A 130 -9.01 17.40 -2.14
C ALA A 130 -9.46 18.38 -3.24
N GLY A 131 -9.37 18.00 -4.52
CA GLY A 131 -9.88 18.78 -5.63
C GLY A 131 -11.41 18.96 -5.63
N LEU A 132 -12.17 17.95 -5.22
CA LEU A 132 -13.64 18.04 -5.12
C LEU A 132 -14.11 18.99 -4.02
N ILE A 133 -13.41 19.00 -2.88
CA ILE A 133 -13.76 19.84 -1.73
C ILE A 133 -13.02 21.20 -1.73
N ASN A 134 -12.24 21.50 -2.77
CA ASN A 134 -11.38 22.69 -2.88
C ASN A 134 -10.41 22.89 -1.70
N GLU A 135 -9.85 21.79 -1.18
CA GLU A 135 -8.85 21.82 -0.10
C GLU A 135 -7.51 21.29 -0.57
N LYS A 136 -6.48 21.52 0.25
CA LYS A 136 -5.14 20.96 0.00
C LYS A 136 -5.10 19.48 0.45
N PRO A 137 -4.41 18.58 -0.29
CA PRO A 137 -4.25 17.19 0.12
C PRO A 137 -3.67 17.03 1.53
N LEU A 138 -2.76 17.91 1.94
CA LEU A 138 -2.17 17.89 3.28
C LEU A 138 -3.19 18.21 4.39
N THR A 139 -4.13 19.12 4.12
CA THR A 139 -5.21 19.47 5.05
C THR A 139 -6.14 18.26 5.28
N LEU A 140 -6.54 17.61 4.18
CA LEU A 140 -7.40 16.43 4.24
C LEU A 140 -6.71 15.23 4.90
N SER A 141 -5.40 15.05 4.64
CA SER A 141 -4.57 14.07 5.34
C SER A 141 -4.62 14.28 6.86
N ASN A 142 -4.42 15.51 7.33
CA ASN A 142 -4.49 15.85 8.75
C ASN A 142 -5.88 15.62 9.36
N TRP A 143 -6.96 15.85 8.60
CA TRP A 143 -8.32 15.55 9.07
C TRP A 143 -8.56 14.05 9.25
N ASN A 144 -7.94 13.22 8.40
CA ASN A 144 -8.00 11.76 8.50
C ASN A 144 -7.07 11.18 9.57
N PHE A 145 -6.11 11.96 10.09
CA PHE A 145 -5.15 11.51 11.12
C PHE A 145 -5.80 10.76 12.30
N PRO A 146 -6.82 11.30 13.01
CA PRO A 146 -7.41 10.61 14.14
C PRO A 146 -8.15 9.31 13.76
N PHE A 147 -8.64 9.18 12.53
CA PHE A 147 -9.21 7.93 12.03
C PHE A 147 -8.10 6.92 11.75
N THR A 148 -7.07 7.34 11.02
CA THR A 148 -5.91 6.51 10.66
C THR A 148 -5.18 5.99 11.88
N TRP A 149 -4.98 6.83 12.90
CA TRP A 149 -4.35 6.41 14.15
C TRP A 149 -5.14 5.31 14.87
N ARG A 150 -6.47 5.47 14.98
CA ARG A 150 -7.35 4.45 15.57
C ARG A 150 -7.33 3.15 14.77
N TYR A 151 -7.35 3.25 13.45
CA TYR A 151 -7.23 2.09 12.56
C TYR A 151 -5.88 1.38 12.75
N LEU A 152 -4.76 2.11 12.82
CA LEU A 152 -3.43 1.53 13.04
C LEU A 152 -3.34 0.82 14.39
N LEU A 153 -3.93 1.39 15.45
CA LEU A 153 -4.02 0.73 16.76
C LEU A 153 -4.85 -0.57 16.69
N LEU A 154 -6.01 -0.56 16.03
CA LEU A 154 -6.82 -1.76 15.86
C LEU A 154 -6.12 -2.82 15.01
N LEU A 155 -5.46 -2.41 13.92
CA LEU A 155 -4.70 -3.30 13.06
C LEU A 155 -3.54 -3.96 13.81
N THR A 156 -2.75 -3.16 14.52
CA THR A 156 -1.62 -3.68 15.32
C THR A 156 -2.10 -4.64 16.40
N LEU A 157 -3.17 -4.30 17.14
CA LEU A 157 -3.79 -5.22 18.09
C LEU A 157 -4.25 -6.52 17.42
N PHE A 158 -4.92 -6.42 16.28
CA PHE A 158 -5.38 -7.57 15.51
C PHE A 158 -4.23 -8.46 15.06
N VAL A 159 -3.14 -7.87 14.53
CA VAL A 159 -1.93 -8.59 14.12
C VAL A 159 -1.30 -9.31 15.31
N GLN A 160 -1.26 -8.70 16.49
CA GLN A 160 -0.70 -9.34 17.69
C GLN A 160 -1.57 -10.51 18.19
N LEU A 161 -2.90 -10.35 18.18
CA LEU A 161 -3.82 -11.44 18.52
C LEU A 161 -3.71 -12.59 17.52
N LEU A 162 -3.59 -12.28 16.24
CA LEU A 162 -3.44 -13.26 15.18
C LEU A 162 -2.10 -13.99 15.30
N TYR A 163 -1.01 -13.27 15.59
CA TYR A 163 0.29 -13.89 15.87
C TYR A 163 0.23 -14.84 17.08
N LEU A 164 -0.45 -14.45 18.16
CA LEU A 164 -0.65 -15.31 19.34
C LEU A 164 -1.45 -16.59 19.04
N TYR A 165 -2.37 -16.54 18.07
CA TYR A 165 -3.17 -17.69 17.69
C TYR A 165 -2.38 -18.71 16.83
N PHE A 166 -1.44 -18.24 16.02
CA PHE A 166 -0.63 -19.08 15.13
C PHE A 166 0.75 -19.48 15.70
N SER A 167 1.23 -18.79 16.75
CA SER A 167 2.47 -19.09 17.46
C SER A 167 2.30 -20.12 18.56
#